data_AF-A0A9X3IXG7-F1
#
_entry.id   AF-A0A9X3IXG7-F1
#
_cell.length_a   1.000
_cell.length_b   1.000
_cell.length_c   1.000
_cell.angle_alpha   90.00
_cell.angle_beta   90.00
_cell.angle_gamma   90.00
#
_symmetry.space_group_name_H-M   'P 1'
#
loop_
_entity.id
_entity.type
_entity.pdbx_description
1 polymer ?
#
loop_
_entity_poly.entity_id
_entity_poly.type
_entity_poly.pdbx_seq_one_letter_code
_entity_poly.pdbx_strand_id
1 'polypeptide(L)'
;MVANTFSYLWDRWVPPDAKAGLVARVAELAADLFPDELEDLWVRAGGERKRLKSGGRPHSRWLDAAHQADQGALADGLAGLVRELLASRPFNENLKQLAELLERQARR
;
A
#
# COMPACT_ATOMS: atom_id res chain seq x y z
N MET A 1 -26.39 -5.02 16.80
CA MET A 1 -25.57 -4.20 15.89
C MET A 1 -24.14 -4.33 16.36
N VAL A 2 -23.33 -5.12 15.65
CA VAL A 2 -21.94 -5.41 16.05
C VAL A 2 -21.06 -4.35 15.41
N ALA A 3 -20.67 -3.34 16.20
CA ALA A 3 -19.68 -2.36 15.76
C ALA A 3 -18.33 -3.09 15.61
N ASN A 4 -17.84 -3.16 14.37
CA ASN A 4 -16.63 -3.88 13.98
C ASN A 4 -15.41 -3.35 14.75
N THR A 5 -14.99 -4.08 15.78
CA THR A 5 -13.92 -3.71 16.74
C THR A 5 -12.51 -3.95 16.16
N PHE A 6 -12.33 -3.77 14.86
CA PHE A 6 -11.02 -3.90 14.20
C PHE A 6 -10.44 -2.57 13.71
N SER A 7 -11.20 -1.47 13.78
CA SER A 7 -10.86 -0.23 13.09
C SER A 7 -10.04 0.79 13.90
N TYR A 8 -9.74 0.55 15.19
CA TYR A 8 -9.17 1.59 16.09
C TYR A 8 -7.97 1.16 16.94
N LEU A 9 -7.44 -0.06 16.77
CA LEU A 9 -6.34 -0.55 17.63
C LEU A 9 -4.93 -0.20 17.16
N TRP A 10 -4.76 0.36 15.96
CA TRP A 10 -3.43 0.65 15.39
C TRP A 10 -3.01 2.13 15.52
N ASP A 11 -3.94 3.04 15.81
CA ASP A 11 -3.68 4.48 15.97
C ASP A 11 -2.83 4.81 17.23
N ARG A 12 -2.78 3.89 18.21
CA ARG A 12 -2.24 4.19 19.55
C ARG A 12 -0.80 3.72 19.80
N TRP A 13 -0.17 2.96 18.90
CA TRP A 13 1.17 2.42 19.19
C TRP A 13 2.13 2.26 18.00
N VAL A 14 1.66 2.46 16.77
CA VAL A 14 2.56 2.53 15.61
C VAL A 14 2.70 3.99 15.23
N PRO A 15 3.86 4.63 15.45
CA PRO A 15 4.02 6.01 15.05
C PRO A 15 3.81 6.06 13.52
N PRO A 16 3.09 7.07 12.99
CA PRO A 16 2.66 7.12 11.59
C PRO A 16 3.83 7.14 10.59
N ASP A 17 5.05 7.33 11.09
CA ASP A 17 6.35 7.30 10.42
C ASP A 17 7.16 6.01 10.66
N ALA A 18 6.67 5.04 11.45
CA ALA A 18 7.25 3.71 11.47
C ALA A 18 7.01 3.03 10.11
N LYS A 19 8.11 2.65 9.45
CA LYS A 19 8.11 2.02 8.12
C LYS A 19 7.13 0.84 7.99
N ALA A 20 7.00 0.01 9.04
CA ALA A 20 6.03 -1.09 9.09
C ALA A 20 4.55 -0.62 9.10
N GLY A 21 4.27 0.54 9.69
CA GLY A 21 2.93 1.14 9.68
C GLY A 21 2.52 1.65 8.29
N LEU A 22 3.47 2.14 7.50
CA LEU A 22 3.22 2.61 6.14
C LEU A 22 2.84 1.47 5.20
N VAL A 23 3.52 0.31 5.30
CA VAL A 23 3.18 -0.88 4.50
C VAL A 23 1.73 -1.31 4.74
N ALA A 24 1.32 -1.43 5.99
CA ALA A 24 -0.04 -1.82 6.35
C ALA A 24 -1.08 -0.81 5.85
N ARG A 25 -0.79 0.49 5.98
CA ARG A 25 -1.71 1.56 5.58
C ARG A 25 -1.85 1.67 4.07
N VAL A 26 -0.78 1.45 3.31
CA VAL A 26 -0.85 1.35 1.84
C VAL A 26 -1.70 0.14 1.44
N ALA A 27 -1.49 -1.01 2.08
CA ALA A 27 -2.24 -2.23 1.77
C ALA A 27 -3.74 -2.10 2.06
N GLU A 28 -4.11 -1.50 3.19
CA GLU A 28 -5.49 -1.22 3.56
C GLU A 28 -6.17 -0.31 2.53
N LEU A 29 -5.57 0.86 2.28
CA LEU A 29 -6.14 1.83 1.36
C LEU A 29 -6.21 1.30 -0.07
N ALA A 30 -5.20 0.56 -0.53
CA ALA A 30 -5.20 -0.01 -1.86
C ALA A 30 -6.22 -1.14 -2.00
N ALA A 31 -6.42 -1.97 -0.97
CA ALA A 31 -7.45 -3.02 -1.00
C ALA A 31 -8.87 -2.45 -1.02
N ASP A 32 -9.10 -1.34 -0.33
CA ASP A 32 -10.40 -0.67 -0.32
C ASP A 32 -10.71 0.06 -1.63
N LEU A 33 -9.70 0.70 -2.23
CA LEU A 33 -9.88 1.48 -3.46
C LEU A 33 -9.78 0.61 -4.72
N PHE A 34 -8.94 -0.42 -4.71
CA PHE A 34 -8.53 -1.20 -5.88
C PHE A 34 -8.50 -2.72 -5.58
N PRO A 35 -9.64 -3.32 -5.16
CA PRO A 35 -9.65 -4.71 -4.69
C PRO A 35 -9.18 -5.73 -5.75
N ASP A 36 -9.46 -5.44 -7.03
CA ASP A 36 -9.21 -6.37 -8.15
C ASP A 36 -8.09 -5.90 -9.10
N GLU A 37 -7.56 -4.68 -8.91
CA GLU A 37 -6.62 -4.05 -9.86
C GLU A 37 -5.15 -4.22 -9.46
N LEU A 38 -4.85 -5.03 -8.44
CA LEU A 38 -3.50 -5.22 -7.92
C LEU A 38 -2.49 -5.58 -9.01
N GLU A 39 -2.82 -6.52 -9.89
CA GLU A 39 -1.87 -7.03 -10.87
C GLU A 39 -1.47 -5.97 -11.91
N ASP A 40 -2.43 -5.16 -12.36
CA ASP A 40 -2.18 -4.13 -13.36
C ASP A 40 -1.41 -2.95 -12.75
N LEU A 41 -1.78 -2.53 -11.54
CA LEU A 41 -1.09 -1.47 -10.80
C LEU A 41 0.34 -1.89 -10.42
N TRP A 42 0.54 -3.15 -10.04
CA TRP A 42 1.86 -3.70 -9.74
C TRP A 42 2.78 -3.70 -10.96
N VAL A 43 2.28 -4.13 -12.13
CA VAL A 43 3.06 -4.14 -13.37
C VAL A 43 3.41 -2.72 -13.82
N ARG A 44 2.47 -1.78 -13.70
CA ARG A 44 2.72 -0.36 -13.99
C ARG A 44 3.80 0.23 -13.08
N ALA A 45 3.88 -0.21 -11.83
CA ALA A 45 4.93 0.19 -10.90
C ALA A 45 6.29 -0.50 -11.19
N GLY A 46 6.41 -1.25 -12.29
CA GLY A 46 7.63 -1.95 -12.70
C GLY A 46 7.78 -3.36 -12.11
N GLY A 47 6.73 -3.89 -11.47
CA GLY A 47 6.74 -5.20 -10.84
C GLY A 47 6.48 -6.36 -11.81
N GLU A 48 7.03 -7.53 -11.49
CA GLU A 48 6.76 -8.75 -12.24
C GLU A 48 5.48 -9.44 -11.70
N ARG A 49 4.47 -9.66 -12.56
CA ARG A 49 3.19 -10.30 -12.17
C ARG A 49 3.38 -11.65 -11.47
N LYS A 50 4.37 -12.45 -11.88
CA LYS A 50 4.69 -13.77 -11.29
C LYS A 50 5.11 -13.73 -9.81
N ARG A 51 5.47 -12.57 -9.27
CA ARG A 51 5.85 -12.40 -7.86
C ARG A 51 4.64 -12.20 -6.94
N LEU A 52 3.49 -11.87 -7.52
CA LEU A 52 2.24 -11.73 -6.77
C LEU A 52 1.66 -13.10 -6.43
N LYS A 53 1.03 -13.20 -5.25
CA LYS A 53 0.24 -14.38 -4.90
C LYS A 53 -1.02 -14.43 -5.76
N SER A 54 -1.28 -15.63 -6.30
CA SER A 54 -2.53 -15.97 -6.97
C SER A 54 -3.59 -16.30 -5.93
N GLY A 55 -4.71 -15.57 -5.96
CA GLY A 55 -5.84 -15.79 -5.04
C GLY A 55 -5.66 -15.19 -3.65
N GLY A 56 -6.72 -15.31 -2.83
CA GLY A 56 -6.80 -14.71 -1.48
C GLY A 56 -7.65 -13.45 -1.42
N ARG A 57 -7.91 -12.96 -0.20
CA ARG A 57 -8.67 -11.72 0.02
C ARG A 57 -7.86 -10.51 -0.45
N PRO A 58 -8.49 -9.48 -1.04
CA PRO A 58 -7.80 -8.28 -1.54
C PRO A 58 -6.80 -7.71 -0.55
N HIS A 59 -7.22 -7.52 0.70
CA HIS A 59 -6.35 -6.98 1.76
C HIS A 59 -5.07 -7.81 1.98
N SER A 60 -5.17 -9.13 2.01
CA SER A 60 -4.00 -10.00 2.16
C SER A 60 -3.07 -9.92 0.95
N ARG A 61 -3.63 -9.87 -0.27
CA ARG A 61 -2.85 -9.75 -1.50
C ARG A 61 -2.10 -8.42 -1.56
N TRP A 62 -2.78 -7.33 -1.21
CA TRP A 62 -2.19 -5.99 -1.15
C TRP A 62 -1.13 -5.86 -0.05
N LEU A 63 -1.34 -6.51 1.11
CA LEU A 63 -0.35 -6.52 2.19
C LEU A 63 0.92 -7.25 1.77
N ASP A 64 0.79 -8.42 1.16
CA ASP A 64 1.92 -9.17 0.62
C ASP A 64 2.66 -8.35 -0.46
N ALA A 65 1.94 -7.71 -1.38
CA ALA A 65 2.54 -6.88 -2.43
C ALA A 65 3.26 -5.65 -1.85
N ALA A 66 2.65 -4.98 -0.87
CA ALA A 66 3.27 -3.83 -0.19
C ALA A 66 4.54 -4.23 0.56
N HIS A 67 4.56 -5.40 1.22
CA HIS A 67 5.79 -5.95 1.81
C HIS A 67 6.86 -6.24 0.76
N GLN A 68 6.49 -6.83 -0.38
CA GLN A 68 7.45 -7.07 -1.47
C GLN A 68 8.03 -5.77 -2.02
N ALA A 69 7.19 -4.75 -2.23
CA ALA A 69 7.63 -3.43 -2.65
C ALA A 69 8.63 -2.83 -1.65
N ASP A 70 8.34 -2.92 -0.35
CA ASP A 70 9.22 -2.43 0.71
C ASP A 70 10.57 -3.18 0.78
N GLN A 71 10.57 -4.45 0.40
CA GLN A 71 11.77 -5.31 0.31
C GLN A 71 12.55 -5.14 -1.00
N GLY A 72 12.19 -4.17 -1.86
CA GLY A 72 12.90 -3.87 -3.09
C GLY A 72 12.47 -4.71 -4.30
N ALA A 73 11.28 -5.33 -4.26
CA ALA A 73 10.72 -5.99 -5.45
C ALA A 73 10.32 -5.01 -6.55
N LEU A 74 10.15 -3.73 -6.21
CA LEU A 74 9.96 -2.61 -7.14
C LEU A 74 11.17 -1.69 -7.07
N ALA A 75 11.60 -1.15 -8.22
CA ALA A 75 12.76 -0.26 -8.31
C ALA A 75 12.62 0.98 -7.40
N ASP A 76 11.40 1.51 -7.32
CA ASP A 76 11.06 2.68 -6.49
C ASP A 76 10.39 2.28 -5.15
N GLY A 77 10.47 1.00 -4.80
CA GLY A 77 9.88 0.42 -3.61
C GLY A 77 8.40 0.75 -3.42
N LEU A 78 7.99 0.94 -2.17
CA LEU A 78 6.61 1.25 -1.79
C LEU A 78 6.14 2.61 -2.37
N ALA A 79 7.05 3.58 -2.52
CA ALA A 79 6.73 4.89 -3.08
C ALA A 79 6.33 4.81 -4.58
N GLY A 80 6.98 3.92 -5.35
CA GLY A 80 6.59 3.62 -6.73
C GLY A 80 5.17 3.08 -6.82
N LEU A 81 4.83 2.13 -5.96
CA LEU A 81 3.48 1.57 -5.91
C LEU A 81 2.43 2.64 -5.59
N VAL A 82 2.67 3.48 -4.58
CA VAL A 82 1.73 4.55 -4.19
C VAL A 82 1.56 5.59 -5.29
N ARG A 83 2.60 5.89 -6.09
CA ARG A 83 2.47 6.79 -7.24
C ARG A 83 1.52 6.25 -8.30
N GLU A 84 1.54 4.95 -8.58
CA GLU A 84 0.60 4.34 -9.54
C GLU A 84 -0.85 4.32 -9.00
N LEU A 85 -1.01 4.11 -7.70
CA LEU A 85 -2.30 4.25 -7.02
C LEU A 85 -2.84 5.67 -7.15
N LEU A 86 -2.00 6.67 -6.88
CA LEU A 86 -2.37 8.09 -6.97
C LEU A 86 -2.64 8.50 -8.42
N ALA A 87 -1.87 8.00 -9.40
CA ALA A 87 -2.14 8.26 -10.82
C ALA A 87 -3.53 7.74 -11.24
N SER A 88 -3.98 6.64 -10.64
CA SER A 88 -5.30 6.05 -10.93
C SER A 88 -6.43 6.74 -10.14
N ARG A 89 -6.14 7.34 -8.98
CA ARG A 89 -7.08 8.15 -8.19
C ARG A 89 -6.43 9.46 -7.68
N PRO A 90 -6.27 10.48 -8.53
CA PRO A 90 -5.46 11.67 -8.23
C PRO A 90 -6.05 12.58 -7.14
N PHE A 91 -7.35 12.48 -6.86
CA PHE A 91 -8.04 13.30 -5.86
C PHE A 91 -8.13 12.65 -4.48
N ASN A 92 -7.50 11.49 -4.26
CA ASN A 92 -7.55 10.82 -2.96
C ASN A 92 -6.50 11.42 -2.01
N GLU A 93 -6.97 12.19 -1.03
CA GLU A 93 -6.10 12.88 -0.05
C GLU A 93 -5.26 11.90 0.80
N ASN A 94 -5.77 10.70 1.09
CA ASN A 94 -5.01 9.69 1.84
C ASN A 94 -3.83 9.14 1.02
N LEU A 95 -4.00 8.95 -0.30
CA LEU A 95 -2.91 8.55 -1.20
C LEU A 95 -1.85 9.67 -1.34
N LYS A 96 -2.28 10.94 -1.40
CA LYS A 96 -1.35 12.08 -1.42
C LYS A 96 -0.50 12.13 -0.15
N GLN A 97 -1.15 12.04 1.02
CA GLN A 97 -0.44 12.03 2.31
C GLN A 97 0.54 10.86 2.41
N LEU A 98 0.15 9.66 1.97
CA LEU A 98 1.05 8.50 1.96
C LEU A 98 2.24 8.68 1.01
N ALA A 99 2.01 9.24 -0.18
CA ALA A 99 3.08 9.54 -1.13
C ALA A 99 4.09 10.52 -0.52
N GLU A 100 3.61 11.61 0.09
CA GLU A 100 4.46 12.60 0.75
C GLU A 100 5.27 12.01 1.91
N LEU A 101 4.66 11.16 2.75
CA LEU A 101 5.36 10.50 3.85
C LEU A 101 6.46 9.57 3.33
N LEU A 102 6.20 8.79 2.29
CA LEU A 102 7.16 7.87 1.70
C LEU A 102 8.31 8.60 1.00
N GLU A 103 8.03 9.67 0.27
CA GLU A 103 9.07 10.50 -0.34
C GLU A 103 9.97 11.15 0.70
N ARG A 104 9.41 11.61 1.82
CA ARG A 104 10.20 12.17 2.93
C ARG A 104 11.13 11.14 3.56
N GLN A 105 10.73 9.87 3.60
CA GLN A 105 11.58 8.78 4.10
C GLN A 105 12.68 8.41 3.11
N ALA A 106 12.40 8.41 1.80
CA ALA A 106 13.39 8.07 0.78
C ALA A 106 14.54 9.09 0.65
N ARG A 107 14.33 10.33 1.12
CA ARG A 107 15.32 11.42 1.07
C ARG A 107 16.24 11.48 2.31
N ARG A 108 16.03 10.61 3.31
CA ARG A 108 16.84 10.53 4.53
C ARG A 108 17.92 9.47 4.40
#